data_AF-A0AA39U986-F1
#
_entry.id   AF-A0AA39U986-F1
#
_cell.length_a   1.000
_cell.length_b   1.000
_cell.length_c   1.000
_cell.angle_alpha   90.00
_cell.angle_beta   90.00
_cell.angle_gamma   90.00
#
_symmetry.space_group_name_H-M   'P 1'
#
loop_
_entity.id
_entity.type
_entity.pdbx_description
1 polymer ?
#
loop_
_entity_poly.entity_id
_entity_poly.type
_entity_poly.pdbx_seq_one_letter_code
_entity_poly.pdbx_strand_id
1 'polypeptide(L)'
;MPASMGRPQKYHSQDEQRQAHAESSARSYTKHKSKINKRRQRKYRVAHPPSKESAAPTHQNMSQPKHVIKSLSKRLVEQASAKNNEFLTLLDRSPRAYADRLYHRFMVTVTRMKPGGDDDEICQELMKIGELVTDVTVIEDRILNAAGIGEDLAAVEHIREGMQEVERWLEDILCGTLEGIDILTKAYQDQTLLYQHVAK
;
A
#
# COMPACT_ATOMS: atom_id res chain seq x y z
N MET A 1 -21.71 56.52 45.80
CA MET A 1 -20.60 56.24 44.86
C MET A 1 -20.98 54.99 44.06
N PRO A 2 -21.56 55.09 42.86
CA PRO A 2 -21.91 53.91 42.07
C PRO A 2 -20.63 53.27 41.50
N ALA A 3 -20.50 51.97 41.71
CA ALA A 3 -19.36 51.15 41.33
C ALA A 3 -19.14 51.14 39.81
N SER A 4 -17.87 51.22 39.41
CA SER A 4 -17.40 50.98 38.04
C SER A 4 -17.87 49.61 37.57
N MET A 5 -18.82 49.56 36.64
CA MET A 5 -19.27 48.32 36.00
C MET A 5 -18.14 47.83 35.09
N GLY A 6 -17.33 46.91 35.61
CA GLY A 6 -16.25 46.28 34.86
C GLY A 6 -16.74 45.59 33.59
N ARG A 7 -15.86 45.51 32.58
CA ARG A 7 -16.17 44.90 31.28
C ARG A 7 -16.68 43.45 31.47
N PRO A 8 -17.84 43.08 30.91
CA PRO A 8 -18.38 41.72 31.01
C PRO A 8 -17.38 40.67 30.49
N GLN A 9 -17.27 39.55 31.22
CA GLN A 9 -16.43 38.43 30.82
C GLN A 9 -16.99 37.78 29.56
N LYS A 10 -16.13 37.57 28.55
CA LYS A 10 -16.54 37.11 27.21
C LYS A 10 -16.89 35.62 27.13
N TYR A 11 -16.35 34.81 28.04
CA TYR A 11 -16.58 33.36 28.09
C TYR A 11 -16.86 32.96 29.53
N HIS A 12 -17.88 32.13 29.74
CA HIS A 12 -18.35 31.73 31.07
C HIS A 12 -17.89 30.32 31.46
N SER A 13 -17.31 29.57 30.51
CA SER A 13 -16.74 28.24 30.71
C SER A 13 -15.38 28.10 30.02
N GLN A 14 -14.51 27.23 30.57
CA GLN A 14 -13.23 26.90 29.93
C GLN A 14 -13.40 26.17 28.59
N ASP A 15 -14.49 25.44 28.41
CA ASP A 15 -14.78 24.72 27.16
C ASP A 15 -15.22 25.71 26.07
N GLU A 16 -16.01 26.71 26.44
CA GLU A 16 -16.44 27.79 25.55
C GLU A 16 -15.24 28.62 25.06
N GLN A 17 -14.30 28.91 25.95
CA GLN A 17 -13.03 29.56 25.59
C GLN A 17 -12.21 28.69 24.63
N ARG A 18 -12.09 27.39 24.89
CA ARG A 18 -11.36 26.44 24.02
C ARG A 18 -11.99 26.37 22.63
N GLN A 19 -13.31 26.28 22.53
CA GLN A 19 -14.03 26.23 21.26
C GLN A 19 -13.85 27.53 20.45
N ALA A 20 -13.96 28.69 21.10
CA ALA A 20 -13.74 29.98 20.45
C ALA A 20 -12.29 30.13 19.93
N HIS A 21 -11.30 29.64 20.68
CA HIS A 21 -9.91 29.61 20.22
C HIS A 21 -9.69 28.62 19.07
N ALA A 22 -10.31 27.44 19.11
CA ALA A 22 -10.23 26.45 18.05
C ALA A 22 -10.82 27.00 16.74
N GLU A 23 -12.00 27.62 16.79
CA GLU A 23 -12.63 28.24 15.63
C GLU A 23 -11.83 29.42 15.08
N SER A 24 -11.33 30.30 15.95
CA SER A 24 -10.48 31.43 15.55
C SER A 24 -9.20 30.93 14.86
N SER A 25 -8.58 29.89 15.41
CA SER A 25 -7.38 29.26 14.86
C SER A 25 -7.67 28.58 13.52
N ALA A 26 -8.80 27.89 13.38
CA ALA A 26 -9.24 27.27 12.14
C ALA A 26 -9.48 28.32 11.04
N ARG A 27 -10.20 29.41 11.34
CA ARG A 27 -10.44 30.52 10.40
C ARG A 27 -9.14 31.22 10.00
N SER A 28 -8.22 31.41 10.95
CA SER A 28 -6.91 31.98 10.67
C SER A 28 -6.07 31.05 9.80
N TYR A 29 -6.09 29.74 10.09
CA TYR A 29 -5.35 28.73 9.35
C TYR A 29 -5.84 28.63 7.90
N THR A 30 -7.16 28.56 7.67
CA THR A 30 -7.73 28.52 6.32
C THR A 30 -7.34 29.76 5.50
N LYS A 31 -7.43 30.96 6.09
CA LYS A 31 -7.02 32.22 5.44
C LYS A 31 -5.52 32.24 5.08
N HIS A 32 -4.66 31.65 5.90
CA HIS A 32 -3.20 31.71 5.73
C HIS A 32 -2.57 30.41 5.19
N LYS A 33 -3.38 29.38 4.88
CA LYS A 33 -2.93 28.05 4.46
C LYS A 33 -1.93 28.12 3.32
N SER A 34 -2.21 28.93 2.30
CA SER A 34 -1.35 29.11 1.14
C SER A 34 0.02 29.73 1.49
N LYS A 35 0.05 30.75 2.37
CA LYS A 35 1.29 31.37 2.85
C LYS A 35 2.10 30.41 3.73
N ILE A 36 1.45 29.64 4.60
CA ILE A 36 2.08 28.63 5.44
C ILE A 36 2.72 27.54 4.56
N ASN A 37 2.00 27.04 3.56
CA ASN A 37 2.51 26.03 2.63
C ASN A 37 3.68 26.55 1.79
N LYS A 38 3.59 27.76 1.23
CA LYS A 38 4.71 28.41 0.52
C LYS A 38 5.95 28.54 1.41
N ARG A 39 5.77 28.93 2.68
CA ARG A 39 6.89 29.03 3.65
C ARG A 39 7.50 27.66 3.96
N ARG A 40 6.68 26.62 4.13
CA ARG A 40 7.13 25.23 4.34
C ARG A 40 7.92 24.71 3.14
N GLN A 41 7.41 24.90 1.93
CA GLN A 41 8.10 24.52 0.69
C GLN A 41 9.45 25.23 0.55
N ARG A 42 9.53 26.53 0.85
CA ARG A 42 10.81 27.26 0.82
C ARG A 42 11.82 26.67 1.81
N LYS A 43 11.41 26.39 3.06
CA LYS A 43 12.29 25.76 4.06
C LYS A 43 12.75 24.37 3.60
N TYR A 44 11.84 23.58 3.03
CA TYR A 44 12.16 22.24 2.54
C TYR A 44 13.19 22.27 1.41
N ARG A 45 13.04 23.18 0.43
CA ARG A 45 14.00 23.35 -0.68
C ARG A 45 15.36 23.86 -0.22
N VAL A 46 15.44 24.60 0.88
CA VAL A 46 16.72 25.01 1.48
C VAL A 46 17.39 23.84 2.18
N ALA A 47 16.62 22.99 2.87
CA ALA A 47 17.14 21.78 3.53
C ALA A 47 17.51 20.67 2.53
N HIS A 48 16.83 20.62 1.38
CA HIS A 48 17.02 19.63 0.32
C HIS A 48 17.24 20.36 -1.00
N PRO A 49 18.42 20.98 -1.21
CA PRO A 49 18.73 21.63 -2.46
C PRO A 49 18.70 20.57 -3.59
N PRO A 50 18.00 20.83 -4.70
CA PRO A 50 18.00 19.91 -5.83
C PRO A 50 19.43 19.78 -6.37
N SER A 51 19.89 18.55 -6.56
CA SER A 51 21.10 18.27 -7.34
C SER A 51 20.97 18.91 -8.73
N LYS A 52 22.08 19.39 -9.30
CA LYS A 52 22.12 20.20 -10.53
C LYS A 52 21.64 19.49 -11.81
N GLU A 53 20.97 18.34 -11.73
CA GLU A 53 20.45 17.58 -12.87
C GLU A 53 18.93 17.69 -13.07
N SER A 54 18.25 18.61 -12.38
CA SER A 54 16.79 18.75 -12.52
C SER A 54 16.34 20.20 -12.61
N ALA A 55 16.48 20.76 -13.80
CA ALA A 55 15.65 21.88 -14.22
C ALA A 55 14.17 21.42 -14.26
N ALA A 56 13.28 22.25 -13.70
CA ALA A 56 11.87 21.99 -13.37
C ALA A 56 10.95 21.75 -14.60
N PRO A 57 9.64 21.44 -14.40
CA PRO A 57 8.64 22.53 -14.27
C PRO A 57 7.54 22.25 -13.21
N THR A 58 7.11 23.25 -12.43
CA THR A 58 5.96 24.13 -12.70
C THR A 58 4.67 23.36 -12.95
N HIS A 59 3.70 23.46 -12.02
CA HIS A 59 2.30 23.08 -12.21
C HIS A 59 1.71 23.89 -13.38
N GLN A 60 1.91 23.38 -14.58
CA GLN A 60 1.10 23.70 -15.73
C GLN A 60 0.05 22.60 -15.81
N ASN A 61 -1.21 22.98 -15.60
CA ASN A 61 -2.36 22.32 -16.23
C ASN A 61 -2.18 22.46 -17.75
N MET A 62 -1.21 21.76 -18.31
CA MET A 62 -1.17 21.48 -19.73
C MET A 62 -1.84 20.15 -19.91
N SER A 63 -3.02 20.21 -20.51
CA SER A 63 -3.66 19.10 -21.20
C SER A 63 -2.57 18.41 -22.02
N GLN A 64 -1.97 17.35 -21.48
CA GLN A 64 -0.96 16.61 -22.21
C GLN A 64 -1.64 16.10 -23.49
N PRO A 65 -0.96 16.15 -24.64
CA PRO A 65 -1.53 15.61 -25.87
C PRO A 65 -1.98 14.18 -25.60
N LYS A 66 -3.23 13.83 -25.93
CA LYS A 66 -3.81 12.49 -25.69
C LYS A 66 -2.88 11.34 -26.14
N HIS A 67 -2.05 11.60 -27.15
CA HIS A 67 -1.06 10.66 -27.68
C HIS A 67 0.13 10.37 -26.71
N VAL A 68 0.54 11.34 -25.90
CA VAL A 68 1.62 11.16 -24.90
C VAL A 68 1.12 10.36 -23.70
N ILE A 69 -0.13 10.59 -23.29
CA ILE A 69 -0.76 9.84 -22.20
C ILE A 69 -0.91 8.36 -22.59
N LYS A 70 -1.42 8.09 -23.80
CA LYS A 70 -1.57 6.70 -24.30
C LYS A 70 -0.24 5.96 -24.46
N SER A 71 0.85 6.66 -24.81
CA SER A 71 2.16 6.01 -24.94
C SER A 71 2.80 5.72 -23.58
N LEU A 72 2.55 6.57 -22.57
CA LEU A 72 2.97 6.33 -21.19
C LEU A 72 2.20 5.19 -20.52
N SER A 73 0.87 5.19 -20.62
CA SER A 73 0.04 4.14 -20.02
C SER A 73 0.39 2.77 -20.58
N LYS A 74 0.55 2.65 -21.91
CA LYS A 74 1.00 1.42 -22.55
C LYS A 74 2.35 0.92 -22.01
N ARG A 75 3.35 1.80 -21.84
CA ARG A 75 4.65 1.43 -21.27
C ARG A 75 4.53 0.95 -19.82
N LEU A 76 3.65 1.54 -19.04
CA LEU A 76 3.39 1.13 -17.66
C LEU A 76 2.71 -0.25 -17.61
N VAL A 77 1.75 -0.52 -18.49
CA VAL A 77 1.14 -1.85 -18.64
C VAL A 77 2.17 -2.91 -19.05
N GLU A 78 3.09 -2.57 -19.96
CA GLU A 78 4.21 -3.46 -20.34
C GLU A 78 5.13 -3.74 -19.14
N GLN A 79 5.39 -2.75 -18.27
CA GLN A 79 6.16 -2.95 -17.03
C GLN A 79 5.42 -3.85 -16.03
N ALA A 80 4.12 -3.65 -15.82
CA ALA A 80 3.32 -4.52 -14.97
C ALA A 80 3.28 -5.96 -15.51
N SER A 81 3.19 -6.13 -16.83
CA SER A 81 3.24 -7.43 -17.49
C SER A 81 4.61 -8.11 -17.32
N ALA A 82 5.70 -7.35 -17.38
CA ALA A 82 7.04 -7.87 -17.10
C ALA A 82 7.17 -8.36 -15.64
N LYS A 83 6.61 -7.61 -14.68
CA LYS A 83 6.52 -8.01 -13.27
C LYS A 83 5.65 -9.25 -13.07
N ASN A 84 4.55 -9.37 -13.81
CA ASN A 84 3.75 -10.58 -13.82
C ASN A 84 4.52 -11.80 -14.35
N ASN A 85 5.33 -11.63 -15.38
CA ASN A 85 6.17 -12.73 -15.89
C ASN A 85 7.25 -13.13 -14.89
N GLU A 86 7.86 -12.18 -14.18
CA GLU A 86 8.80 -12.43 -13.08
C GLU A 86 8.12 -13.25 -11.98
N PHE A 87 6.93 -12.81 -11.55
CA PHE A 87 6.10 -13.52 -10.58
C PHE A 87 5.73 -14.94 -11.03
N LEU A 88 5.22 -15.12 -12.25
CA LEU A 88 4.90 -16.45 -12.78
C LEU A 88 6.15 -17.33 -12.90
N THR A 89 7.33 -16.76 -13.13
CA THR A 89 8.59 -17.52 -13.14
C THR A 89 8.96 -17.99 -11.75
N LEU A 90 8.81 -17.14 -10.73
CA LEU A 90 9.00 -17.50 -9.32
C LEU A 90 8.10 -18.68 -8.91
N LEU A 91 6.87 -18.72 -9.42
CA LEU A 91 5.87 -19.74 -9.08
C LEU A 91 5.96 -21.02 -9.93
N ASP A 92 6.96 -21.16 -10.80
CA ASP A 92 7.03 -22.21 -11.84
C ASP A 92 5.72 -22.29 -12.67
N ARG A 93 5.09 -21.14 -12.91
CA ARG A 93 3.81 -20.98 -13.63
C ARG A 93 2.63 -21.72 -13.03
N SER A 94 2.74 -22.21 -11.80
CA SER A 94 1.65 -22.88 -11.10
C SER A 94 1.57 -22.39 -9.66
N PRO A 95 0.80 -21.32 -9.40
CA PRO A 95 0.63 -20.77 -8.06
C PRO A 95 0.17 -21.80 -7.02
N ARG A 96 -0.77 -22.68 -7.41
CA ARG A 96 -1.30 -23.72 -6.53
C ARG A 96 -0.24 -24.78 -6.20
N ALA A 97 0.48 -25.27 -7.20
CA ALA A 97 1.54 -26.25 -6.96
C ALA A 97 2.70 -25.62 -6.17
N TYR A 98 2.95 -24.32 -6.33
CA TYR A 98 3.94 -23.59 -5.57
C TYR A 98 3.58 -23.54 -4.07
N ALA A 99 2.35 -23.14 -3.74
CA ALA A 99 1.85 -23.14 -2.36
C ALA A 99 1.90 -24.54 -1.72
N ASP A 100 1.49 -25.58 -2.48
CA ASP A 100 1.54 -26.98 -2.03
C ASP A 100 2.98 -27.46 -1.78
N ARG A 101 3.94 -27.12 -2.65
CA ARG A 101 5.37 -27.40 -2.42
C ARG A 101 5.89 -26.71 -1.16
N LEU A 102 5.48 -25.46 -0.91
CA LEU A 102 5.90 -24.71 0.27
C LEU A 102 5.34 -25.32 1.55
N TYR A 103 4.06 -25.70 1.55
CA TYR A 103 3.44 -26.46 2.64
C TYR A 103 4.22 -27.74 2.95
N HIS A 104 4.50 -28.56 1.94
CA HIS A 104 5.22 -29.82 2.17
C HIS A 104 6.65 -29.61 2.65
N ARG A 105 7.36 -28.61 2.13
CA ARG A 105 8.71 -28.25 2.63
C ARG A 105 8.66 -27.88 4.10
N PHE A 106 7.71 -27.02 4.50
CA PHE A 106 7.49 -26.69 5.89
C PHE A 106 7.22 -27.93 6.74
N MET A 107 6.33 -28.83 6.31
CA MET A 107 6.00 -30.05 7.07
C MET A 107 7.21 -30.98 7.27
N VAL A 108 8.19 -30.98 6.38
CA VAL A 108 9.45 -31.74 6.54
C VAL A 108 10.33 -31.15 7.65
N THR A 109 10.24 -29.85 7.92
CA THR A 109 10.99 -29.19 8.99
C THR A 109 10.40 -29.47 10.38
N VAL A 110 9.14 -29.91 10.44
CA VAL A 110 8.49 -30.31 11.70
C VAL A 110 9.11 -31.62 12.18
N THR A 111 9.83 -31.53 13.29
CA THR A 111 10.48 -32.68 13.91
C THR A 111 10.14 -32.75 15.38
N ARG A 112 10.44 -33.89 16.02
CA ARG A 112 10.30 -34.03 17.48
C ARG A 112 11.09 -32.97 18.25
N MET A 113 12.20 -32.48 17.69
CA MET A 113 13.06 -31.46 18.30
C MET A 113 12.58 -30.03 18.00
N LYS A 114 11.86 -29.82 16.89
CA LYS A 114 11.29 -28.54 16.48
C LYS A 114 9.81 -28.74 16.10
N PRO A 115 8.91 -28.88 17.09
CA PRO A 115 7.51 -29.22 16.83
C PRO A 115 6.72 -28.10 16.16
N GLY A 116 7.24 -26.86 16.11
CA GLY A 116 6.65 -25.76 15.35
C GLY A 116 7.17 -25.62 13.91
N GLY A 117 8.10 -26.48 13.49
CA GLY A 117 8.74 -26.36 12.17
C GLY A 117 9.62 -25.12 12.01
N ASP A 118 10.01 -24.84 10.78
CA ASP A 118 10.79 -23.68 10.35
C ASP A 118 10.02 -22.89 9.30
N ASP A 119 9.46 -21.76 9.70
CA ASP A 119 8.64 -20.88 8.87
C ASP A 119 9.45 -19.80 8.14
N ASP A 120 10.77 -19.74 8.38
CA ASP A 120 11.68 -18.81 7.71
C ASP A 120 11.57 -18.87 6.18
N GLU A 121 11.42 -20.07 5.60
CA GLU A 121 11.26 -20.23 4.16
C GLU A 121 9.93 -19.61 3.66
N ILE A 122 8.83 -19.78 4.42
CA ILE A 122 7.54 -19.18 4.07
C ILE A 122 7.63 -17.65 4.16
N CYS A 123 8.24 -17.13 5.22
CA CYS A 123 8.46 -15.70 5.39
C CYS A 123 9.32 -15.10 4.26
N GLN A 124 10.38 -15.79 3.84
CA GLN A 124 11.23 -15.36 2.73
C GLN A 124 10.47 -15.28 1.40
N GLU A 125 9.64 -16.28 1.10
CA GLU A 125 8.84 -16.27 -0.11
C GLU A 125 7.72 -15.20 -0.07
N LEU A 126 7.10 -14.98 1.08
CA LEU A 126 6.17 -13.87 1.30
C LEU A 126 6.83 -12.52 1.03
N MET A 127 8.05 -12.28 1.53
CA MET A 127 8.77 -11.04 1.26
C MET A 127 9.01 -10.81 -0.24
N LYS A 128 9.43 -11.83 -0.98
CA LYS A 128 9.65 -11.72 -2.44
C LYS A 128 8.36 -11.39 -3.20
N ILE A 129 7.26 -12.06 -2.84
CA ILE A 129 5.96 -11.80 -3.46
C ILE A 129 5.46 -10.40 -3.09
N GLY A 130 5.59 -10.00 -1.82
CA GLY A 130 5.19 -8.67 -1.35
C GLY A 130 5.96 -7.54 -2.03
N GLU A 131 7.25 -7.73 -2.35
CA GLU A 131 8.03 -6.79 -3.16
C GLU A 131 7.42 -6.63 -4.57
N LEU A 132 7.05 -7.74 -5.23
CA LEU A 132 6.42 -7.70 -6.55
C LEU A 132 5.03 -7.06 -6.53
N VAL A 133 4.22 -7.35 -5.52
CA VAL A 133 2.90 -6.72 -5.30
C VAL A 133 3.07 -5.21 -5.10
N THR A 134 4.07 -4.79 -4.32
CA THR A 134 4.38 -3.38 -4.09
C THR A 134 4.78 -2.68 -5.39
N ASP A 135 5.66 -3.30 -6.18
CA ASP A 135 6.09 -2.78 -7.47
C ASP A 135 4.90 -2.56 -8.43
N VAL A 136 3.99 -3.54 -8.52
CA VAL A 136 2.79 -3.45 -9.38
C VAL A 136 1.82 -2.38 -8.86
N THR A 137 1.66 -2.27 -7.54
CA THR A 137 0.82 -1.22 -6.92
C THR A 137 1.33 0.18 -7.27
N VAL A 138 2.66 0.38 -7.24
CA VAL A 138 3.27 1.65 -7.67
C VAL A 138 3.00 1.93 -9.16
N ILE A 139 2.98 0.89 -10.00
CA ILE A 139 2.64 1.04 -11.43
C ILE A 139 1.17 1.41 -11.61
N GLU A 140 0.26 0.75 -10.89
CA GLU A 140 -1.18 1.03 -10.87
C GLU A 140 -1.45 2.49 -10.51
N ASP A 141 -0.87 2.97 -9.40
CA ASP A 141 -0.97 4.37 -8.97
C ASP A 141 -0.50 5.35 -10.05
N ARG A 142 0.57 5.01 -10.77
CA ARG A 142 1.09 5.84 -11.86
C ARG A 142 0.16 5.86 -13.06
N ILE A 143 -0.48 4.74 -13.39
CA ILE A 143 -1.49 4.66 -14.46
C ILE A 143 -2.71 5.49 -14.07
N LEU A 144 -3.22 5.31 -12.85
CA LEU A 144 -4.36 6.07 -12.34
C LEU A 144 -4.09 7.58 -12.41
N ASN A 145 -2.91 8.02 -11.99
CA ASN A 145 -2.52 9.43 -12.03
C ASN A 145 -2.30 9.98 -13.46
N ALA A 146 -1.87 9.16 -14.41
CA ALA A 146 -1.54 9.59 -15.77
C ALA A 146 -2.74 9.53 -16.73
N ALA A 147 -3.49 8.43 -16.70
CA ALA A 147 -4.54 8.10 -17.65
C ALA A 147 -5.95 8.03 -17.03
N GLY A 148 -6.05 7.95 -15.70
CA GLY A 148 -7.33 7.78 -14.99
C GLY A 148 -7.86 6.35 -15.05
N ILE A 149 -9.15 6.20 -14.73
CA ILE A 149 -9.86 4.92 -14.78
C ILE A 149 -10.08 4.51 -16.25
N GLY A 150 -9.69 3.30 -16.60
CA GLY A 150 -9.82 2.76 -17.96
C GLY A 150 -9.29 1.33 -18.08
N GLU A 151 -9.19 0.84 -19.32
CA GLU A 151 -8.75 -0.54 -19.62
C GLU A 151 -7.32 -0.83 -19.12
N ASP A 152 -6.41 0.13 -19.27
CA ASP A 152 -5.02 -0.01 -18.82
C ASP A 152 -4.93 -0.18 -17.29
N LEU A 153 -5.77 0.54 -16.53
CA LEU A 153 -5.83 0.42 -15.07
C LEU A 153 -6.41 -0.94 -14.68
N ALA A 154 -7.54 -1.33 -15.29
CA ALA A 154 -8.19 -2.62 -15.02
C ALA A 154 -7.26 -3.81 -15.34
N ALA A 155 -6.44 -3.71 -16.38
CA ALA A 155 -5.46 -4.75 -16.71
C ALA A 155 -4.38 -4.90 -15.64
N VAL A 156 -3.89 -3.80 -15.06
CA VAL A 156 -2.88 -3.84 -13.99
C VAL A 156 -3.50 -4.24 -12.65
N GLU A 157 -4.72 -3.79 -12.36
CA GLU A 157 -5.50 -4.23 -11.20
C GLU A 157 -5.66 -5.75 -11.20
N HIS A 158 -6.03 -6.35 -12.35
CA HIS A 158 -6.16 -7.80 -12.46
C HIS A 158 -4.85 -8.54 -12.18
N ILE A 159 -3.71 -8.01 -12.64
CA ILE A 159 -2.38 -8.56 -12.33
C ILE A 159 -2.11 -8.47 -10.82
N ARG A 160 -2.35 -7.30 -10.21
CA ARG A 160 -2.14 -7.10 -8.77
C ARG A 160 -2.99 -8.04 -7.95
N GLU A 161 -4.27 -8.18 -8.27
CA GLU A 161 -5.21 -9.06 -7.57
C GLU A 161 -4.75 -10.52 -7.60
N GLY A 162 -4.31 -11.01 -8.76
CA GLY A 162 -3.76 -12.36 -8.88
C GLY A 162 -2.50 -12.57 -8.03
N MET A 163 -1.61 -11.57 -7.93
CA MET A 163 -0.44 -11.67 -7.06
C MET A 163 -0.82 -11.68 -5.56
N GLN A 164 -1.74 -10.78 -5.17
CA GLN A 164 -2.24 -10.69 -3.80
C GLN A 164 -3.05 -11.92 -3.37
N GLU A 165 -3.66 -12.63 -4.32
CA GLU A 165 -4.32 -13.88 -4.02
C GLU A 165 -3.31 -14.94 -3.56
N VAL A 166 -2.18 -15.07 -4.26
CA VAL A 166 -1.11 -16.00 -3.87
C VAL A 166 -0.45 -15.57 -2.56
N GLU A 167 -0.21 -14.28 -2.37
CA GLU A 167 0.28 -13.73 -1.11
C GLU A 167 -0.61 -14.17 0.06
N ARG A 168 -1.93 -13.97 -0.06
CA ARG A 168 -2.92 -14.41 0.93
C ARG A 168 -2.92 -15.92 1.18
N TRP A 169 -2.67 -16.73 0.15
CA TRP A 169 -2.55 -18.18 0.34
C TRP A 169 -1.34 -18.55 1.19
N LEU A 170 -0.21 -17.86 1.03
CA LEU A 170 0.97 -18.10 1.84
C LEU A 170 0.81 -17.56 3.27
N GLU A 171 0.14 -16.42 3.42
CA GLU A 171 -0.26 -15.89 4.74
C GLU A 171 -1.16 -16.88 5.48
N ASP A 172 -2.12 -17.51 4.80
CA ASP A 172 -3.00 -18.54 5.39
C ASP A 172 -2.21 -19.76 5.89
N ILE A 173 -1.22 -20.22 5.12
CA ILE A 173 -0.30 -21.29 5.56
C ILE A 173 0.47 -20.84 6.80
N LEU A 174 1.06 -19.65 6.79
CA LEU A 174 1.83 -19.09 7.90
C LEU A 174 0.96 -18.89 9.16
N CYS A 175 -0.26 -18.40 9.02
CA CYS A 175 -1.20 -18.32 10.13
C CYS A 175 -1.47 -19.69 10.73
N GLY A 176 -1.66 -20.72 9.89
CA GLY A 176 -1.79 -22.09 10.34
C GLY A 176 -0.56 -22.60 11.11
N THR A 177 0.66 -22.25 10.69
CA THR A 177 1.88 -22.64 11.43
C THR A 177 1.92 -22.03 12.83
N LEU A 178 1.45 -20.78 12.97
CA LEU A 178 1.40 -20.04 14.22
C LEU A 178 0.29 -20.53 15.17
N GLU A 179 -0.84 -20.98 14.63
CA GLU A 179 -1.94 -21.56 15.41
C GLU A 179 -1.61 -22.93 15.98
N GLY A 180 -0.90 -23.76 15.19
CA GLY A 180 -0.45 -25.09 15.59
C GLY A 180 -0.39 -26.05 14.41
N ILE A 181 0.62 -26.93 14.41
CA ILE A 181 0.84 -27.88 13.30
C ILE A 181 -0.34 -28.83 13.12
N ASP A 182 -1.02 -29.22 14.21
CA ASP A 182 -2.21 -30.06 14.17
C ASP A 182 -3.38 -29.35 13.48
N ILE A 183 -3.56 -28.06 13.75
CA ILE A 183 -4.58 -27.22 13.09
C ILE A 183 -4.27 -27.10 11.60
N LEU A 184 -3.02 -26.75 11.25
CA LEU A 184 -2.59 -26.63 9.86
C LEU A 184 -2.68 -27.96 9.09
N THR A 185 -2.31 -29.07 9.72
CA THR A 185 -2.40 -30.41 9.12
C THR A 185 -3.85 -30.78 8.87
N LYS A 186 -4.72 -30.53 9.84
CA LYS A 186 -6.15 -30.76 9.69
C LYS A 186 -6.74 -29.87 8.58
N ALA A 187 -6.39 -28.60 8.55
CA ALA A 187 -6.83 -27.68 7.51
C ALA A 187 -6.41 -28.14 6.11
N TYR A 188 -5.18 -28.61 5.94
CA TYR A 188 -4.72 -29.19 4.68
C TYR A 188 -5.50 -30.46 4.27
N GLN A 189 -5.76 -31.35 5.23
CA GLN A 189 -6.49 -32.61 5.01
C GLN A 189 -7.96 -32.38 4.66
N ASP A 190 -8.61 -31.45 5.37
CA ASP A 190 -10.00 -31.04 5.14
C ASP A 190 -10.13 -30.15 3.89
N GLN A 191 -9.02 -29.89 3.21
CA GLN A 191 -8.89 -29.02 2.05
C GLN A 191 -9.32 -27.58 2.32
N THR A 192 -9.26 -27.10 3.57
CA THR A 192 -9.76 -25.78 3.99
C THR A 192 -8.80 -24.62 3.76
N LEU A 193 -7.58 -24.87 3.29
CA LEU A 193 -6.64 -23.79 2.98
C LEU A 193 -7.10 -23.00 1.76
N LEU A 194 -6.85 -21.69 1.75
CA LEU A 194 -7.37 -20.79 0.72
C LEU A 194 -7.04 -21.23 -0.70
N TYR A 195 -5.80 -21.66 -0.95
CA TYR A 195 -5.36 -22.11 -2.28
C TYR A 195 -6.01 -23.41 -2.77
N GLN A 196 -6.65 -24.17 -1.87
CA GLN A 196 -7.29 -25.44 -2.20
C GLN A 196 -8.72 -25.25 -2.72
N HIS A 197 -9.37 -24.14 -2.34
CA HIS A 197 -10.76 -23.80 -2.66
C HIS A 197 -10.96 -22.94 -3.90
N VAL A 198 -9.90 -22.37 -4.47
CA VAL A 198 -10.05 -21.51 -5.65
C VAL A 198 -10.58 -22.35 -6.81
N ALA A 199 -11.84 -22.08 -7.15
CA ALA A 199 -12.58 -22.76 -8.20
C ALA A 199 -11.89 -22.54 -9.56
N LYS A 200 -11.90 -23.60 -10.37
CA LYS A 200 -11.40 -23.61 -11.75
C LYS A 200 -12.11 -22.58 -12.64
#